data_AF-A0AAD6V198-F1
#
_entry.id   AF-A0AAD6V198-F1
#
_cell.length_a   1.000
_cell.length_b   1.000
_cell.length_c   1.000
_cell.angle_alpha   90.00
_cell.angle_beta   90.00
_cell.angle_gamma   90.00
#
_symmetry.space_group_name_H-M   'P 1'
#
loop_
_entity.id
_entity.type
_entity.pdbx_description
1 polymer ?
#
loop_
_entity_poly.entity_id
_entity_poly.type
_entity_poly.pdbx_seq_one_letter_code
_entity_poly.pdbx_strand_id
1 'polypeptide(L)'
;PPQATDTGLKQIPDAHHPFIAPGGDDQRGPAMNTLANHGYIPRNGIVSFEEAILGTMEAFNMDISVVGPLAANALLMRGNPFINKFSIGGVSSLVPPLPGKIDGPETGGLAKHGRFEDFQDILYDMDLLQLGKFGDNGPDGNNTVFNVATMIGVMQHNIIMDQAADPKFTFPANRVAGASAAAAFFLECQSTLPIIGSFLRNQTFPANWFRAGAPVTSAVVGPHTAAIEAALPFPPGRNNAQGVYVADPLPPAPFNSSLGCWSYWEQAANTPAVLRNTTGIFKQNVDFLRQIQFTAVKGNPACDQQLLPFGPAGV
;
A
#
# COMPACT_ATOMS: atom_id res chain seq x y z
N PRO A 1 16.37 -8.23 3.26
CA PRO A 1 16.63 -8.70 4.64
C PRO A 1 16.48 -10.24 4.69
N PRO A 2 17.10 -10.94 5.66
CA PRO A 2 16.85 -12.36 5.89
C PRO A 2 15.37 -12.63 6.20
N GLN A 3 14.89 -13.84 5.91
CA GLN A 3 13.55 -14.26 6.32
C GLN A 3 13.47 -14.37 7.86
N ALA A 4 12.30 -14.07 8.42
CA ALA A 4 12.07 -14.24 9.86
C ALA A 4 12.18 -15.71 10.24
N THR A 5 12.92 -16.00 11.31
CA THR A 5 13.08 -17.37 11.84
C THR A 5 11.98 -17.73 12.84
N ASP A 6 11.34 -16.73 13.44
CA ASP A 6 10.14 -16.90 14.27
C ASP A 6 8.93 -16.34 13.53
N THR A 7 8.14 -17.24 12.96
CA THR A 7 6.90 -16.94 12.23
C THR A 7 5.66 -17.44 12.96
N GLY A 8 5.81 -17.84 14.23
CA GLY A 8 4.71 -18.33 15.04
C GLY A 8 3.80 -17.21 15.53
N LEU A 9 2.69 -17.65 16.14
CA LEU A 9 1.75 -16.77 16.84
C LEU A 9 2.49 -16.02 17.95
N LYS A 10 2.41 -14.68 17.94
CA LYS A 10 3.07 -13.81 18.91
C LYS A 10 2.12 -12.68 19.31
N GLN A 11 2.09 -12.36 20.60
CA GLN A 11 1.33 -11.21 21.11
C GLN A 11 1.99 -9.90 20.65
N ILE A 12 1.18 -8.98 20.10
CA ILE A 12 1.61 -7.68 19.60
C ILE A 12 0.63 -6.62 20.15
N PRO A 13 1.11 -5.49 20.69
CA PRO A 13 2.52 -5.13 20.82
C PRO A 13 3.17 -5.85 22.01
N ASP A 14 4.47 -6.10 21.91
CA ASP A 14 5.25 -6.61 23.06
C ASP A 14 5.76 -5.46 23.95
N ALA A 15 6.35 -5.81 25.11
CA ALA A 15 6.82 -4.83 26.09
C ALA A 15 7.92 -3.88 25.58
N HIS A 16 8.64 -4.24 24.50
CA HIS A 16 9.66 -3.39 23.88
C HIS A 16 9.06 -2.41 22.86
N HIS A 17 7.80 -2.61 22.49
CA HIS A 17 7.09 -1.82 21.48
C HIS A 17 5.84 -1.10 22.05
N PRO A 18 5.98 -0.34 23.16
CA PRO A 18 4.85 0.39 23.72
C PRO A 18 4.37 1.47 22.75
N PHE A 19 3.07 1.77 22.83
CA PHE A 19 2.51 2.91 22.11
C PHE A 19 3.13 4.22 22.64
N ILE A 20 3.54 5.08 21.72
CA ILE A 20 3.91 6.47 21.96
C ILE A 20 3.25 7.30 20.87
N ALA A 21 2.46 8.29 21.27
CA ALA A 21 1.81 9.21 20.34
C ALA A 21 2.87 9.95 19.50
N PRO A 22 2.63 10.19 18.20
CA PRO A 22 3.57 10.92 17.35
C PRO A 22 3.74 12.36 17.83
N GLY A 23 4.99 12.85 17.79
CA GLY A 23 5.29 14.27 17.93
C GLY A 23 4.92 15.08 16.69
N GLY A 24 5.01 16.41 16.77
CA GLY A 24 4.59 17.31 15.68
C GLY A 24 5.37 17.14 14.36
N ASP A 25 6.62 16.67 14.43
CA ASP A 25 7.48 16.46 13.26
C ASP A 25 7.46 15.00 12.76
N ASP A 26 6.79 14.09 13.49
CA ASP A 26 6.75 12.66 13.17
C ASP A 26 5.79 12.41 11.99
N GLN A 27 6.30 11.79 10.93
CA GLN A 27 5.53 11.57 9.70
C GLN A 27 4.51 10.44 9.86
N ARG A 28 3.26 10.71 9.52
CA ARG A 28 2.17 9.74 9.41
C ARG A 28 1.44 9.98 8.10
N GLY A 29 0.89 8.92 7.53
CA GLY A 29 0.23 8.97 6.23
C GLY A 29 -0.67 7.76 6.02
N PRO A 30 -0.85 7.28 4.79
CA PRO A 30 -1.83 6.23 4.48
C PRO A 30 -1.52 4.91 5.19
N ALA A 31 -0.24 4.61 5.43
CA ALA A 31 0.18 3.29 5.84
C ALA A 31 1.21 3.35 6.97
N MET A 32 1.37 2.22 7.67
CA MET A 32 2.43 1.97 8.64
C MET A 32 2.42 2.84 9.92
N ASN A 33 1.39 3.68 10.11
CA ASN A 33 1.27 4.56 11.28
C ASN A 33 1.36 3.80 12.60
N THR A 34 0.63 2.68 12.71
CA THR A 34 0.65 1.82 13.91
C THR A 34 2.04 1.26 14.19
N LEU A 35 2.80 0.87 13.16
CA LEU A 35 4.17 0.38 13.31
C LEU A 35 5.08 1.47 13.89
N ALA A 36 4.98 2.70 13.38
CA ALA A 36 5.77 3.82 13.86
C ALA A 36 5.37 4.24 15.29
N ASN A 37 4.07 4.26 15.59
CA ASN A 37 3.57 4.57 16.94
C ASN A 37 3.97 3.54 17.99
N HIS A 38 4.32 2.32 17.59
CA HIS A 38 4.81 1.28 18.49
C HIS A 38 6.32 1.04 18.39
N GLY A 39 7.03 1.70 17.47
CA GLY A 39 8.48 1.58 17.32
C GLY A 39 8.95 0.32 16.59
N TYR A 40 8.07 -0.38 15.86
CA TYR A 40 8.46 -1.47 14.94
C TYR A 40 9.19 -0.93 13.71
N ILE A 41 8.97 0.34 13.39
CA ILE A 41 9.76 1.16 12.45
C ILE A 41 10.15 2.47 13.17
N PRO A 42 11.08 3.28 12.63
CA PRO A 42 11.43 4.57 13.21
C PRO A 42 10.19 5.42 13.53
N ARG A 43 10.09 5.89 14.78
CA ARG A 43 8.90 6.62 15.29
C ARG A 43 8.64 7.94 14.55
N ASN A 44 9.69 8.54 13.99
CA ASN A 44 9.61 9.73 13.16
C ASN A 44 9.00 9.48 11.77
N GLY A 45 8.71 8.23 11.41
CA GLY A 45 8.09 7.87 10.13
C GLY A 45 9.02 7.99 8.92
N ILE A 46 10.33 8.07 9.12
CA ILE A 46 11.32 8.08 8.03
C ILE A 46 12.04 6.72 8.00
N VAL A 47 11.72 5.93 6.98
CA VAL A 47 11.94 4.48 6.98
C VAL A 47 12.80 4.06 5.79
N SER A 48 13.67 3.07 5.97
CA SER A 48 14.40 2.40 4.89
C SER A 48 13.60 1.23 4.32
N PHE A 49 14.04 0.70 3.19
CA PHE A 49 13.46 -0.52 2.62
C PHE A 49 13.46 -1.69 3.62
N GLU A 50 14.56 -1.91 4.32
CA GLU A 50 14.72 -3.02 5.28
C GLU A 50 13.90 -2.78 6.54
N GLU A 51 13.90 -1.57 7.09
CA GLU A 51 13.11 -1.22 8.27
C GLU A 51 11.62 -1.45 8.00
N ALA A 52 11.13 -1.07 6.80
CA ALA A 52 9.74 -1.29 6.42
C ALA A 52 9.38 -2.78 6.40
N ILE A 53 10.23 -3.60 5.76
CA ILE A 53 10.01 -5.05 5.65
C ILE A 53 10.09 -5.72 7.03
N LEU A 54 11.13 -5.42 7.80
CA LEU A 54 11.34 -6.05 9.11
C LEU A 54 10.23 -5.66 10.09
N GLY A 55 9.79 -4.40 10.09
CA GLY A 55 8.71 -3.94 10.96
C GLY A 55 7.37 -4.63 10.65
N THR A 56 7.00 -4.77 9.37
CA THR A 56 5.76 -5.47 8.98
C THR A 56 5.85 -6.97 9.18
N MET A 57 7.02 -7.59 8.90
CA MET A 57 7.25 -9.01 9.16
C MET A 57 7.09 -9.30 10.65
N GLU A 58 7.68 -8.45 11.50
CA GLU A 58 7.62 -8.66 12.94
C GLU A 58 6.20 -8.47 13.49
N ALA A 59 5.55 -7.36 13.15
CA ALA A 59 4.28 -7.01 13.77
C ALA A 59 3.05 -7.70 13.15
N PHE A 60 3.09 -7.99 11.85
CA PHE A 60 1.94 -8.55 11.11
C PHE A 60 2.21 -9.92 10.51
N ASN A 61 3.43 -10.46 10.64
CA ASN A 61 3.85 -11.68 9.96
C ASN A 61 3.70 -11.58 8.42
N MET A 62 3.81 -10.37 7.87
CA MET A 62 3.68 -10.15 6.42
C MET A 62 4.93 -10.64 5.70
N ASP A 63 4.78 -11.61 4.80
CA ASP A 63 5.91 -12.19 4.07
C ASP A 63 6.51 -11.19 3.07
N ILE A 64 7.79 -11.38 2.75
CA ILE A 64 8.53 -10.55 1.79
C ILE A 64 7.90 -10.54 0.39
N SER A 65 7.17 -11.59 0.00
CA SER A 65 6.40 -11.60 -1.26
C SER A 65 5.30 -10.55 -1.32
N VAL A 66 4.83 -10.07 -0.16
CA VAL A 66 3.82 -9.02 -0.04
C VAL A 66 4.48 -7.67 0.22
N VAL A 67 5.26 -7.54 1.30
CA VAL A 67 5.83 -6.22 1.68
C VAL A 67 6.97 -5.77 0.76
N GLY A 68 7.74 -6.69 0.20
CA GLY A 68 8.92 -6.37 -0.62
C GLY A 68 8.57 -5.48 -1.82
N PRO A 69 7.67 -5.91 -2.72
CA PRO A 69 7.23 -5.10 -3.84
C PRO A 69 6.63 -3.74 -3.43
N LEU A 70 5.85 -3.70 -2.34
CA LEU A 70 5.25 -2.45 -1.83
C LEU A 70 6.31 -1.46 -1.33
N ALA A 71 7.28 -1.93 -0.54
CA ALA A 71 8.39 -1.10 -0.07
C ALA A 71 9.29 -0.63 -1.22
N ALA A 72 9.50 -1.48 -2.23
CA ALA A 72 10.23 -1.10 -3.44
C ALA A 72 9.50 0.01 -4.22
N ASN A 73 8.17 -0.09 -4.36
CA ASN A 73 7.35 0.95 -5.00
C ASN A 73 7.40 2.26 -4.22
N ALA A 74 7.21 2.21 -2.91
CA ALA A 74 7.30 3.38 -2.02
C ALA A 74 8.63 4.12 -2.26
N LEU A 75 9.74 3.39 -2.26
CA LEU A 75 11.07 3.99 -2.39
C LEU A 75 11.35 4.50 -3.82
N LEU A 76 10.95 3.76 -4.87
CA LEU A 76 11.16 4.15 -6.26
C LEU A 76 10.29 5.34 -6.70
N MET A 77 9.06 5.41 -6.21
CA MET A 77 8.04 6.35 -6.70
C MET A 77 7.92 7.61 -5.82
N ARG A 78 8.22 7.50 -4.52
CA ARG A 78 8.04 8.54 -3.49
C ARG A 78 9.21 8.74 -2.54
N GLY A 79 10.21 7.88 -2.59
CA GLY A 79 11.36 7.94 -1.71
C GLY A 79 12.60 8.52 -2.37
N ASN A 80 13.72 8.29 -1.68
CA ASN A 80 15.05 8.56 -2.18
C ASN A 80 15.87 7.26 -2.17
N PRO A 81 15.91 6.52 -3.29
CA PRO A 81 16.71 5.31 -3.41
C PRO A 81 18.21 5.51 -3.26
N PHE A 82 18.73 6.74 -3.41
CA PHE A 82 20.15 7.02 -3.22
C PHE A 82 20.57 6.88 -1.75
N ILE A 83 19.71 7.35 -0.83
CA ILE A 83 19.94 7.23 0.62
C ILE A 83 19.12 6.12 1.29
N ASN A 84 18.34 5.35 0.50
CA ASN A 84 17.46 4.30 0.98
C ASN A 84 16.51 4.77 2.09
N LYS A 85 15.79 5.89 1.85
CA LYS A 85 14.79 6.42 2.79
C LYS A 85 13.54 6.92 2.07
N PHE A 86 12.39 6.73 2.69
CA PHE A 86 11.12 7.36 2.32
C PHE A 86 10.36 7.78 3.58
N SER A 87 9.47 8.76 3.43
CA SER A 87 8.55 9.20 4.49
C SER A 87 7.26 8.40 4.37
N ILE A 88 6.76 7.81 5.47
CA ILE A 88 5.44 7.16 5.49
C ILE A 88 4.29 8.17 5.46
N GLY A 89 4.61 9.45 5.66
CA GLY A 89 3.70 10.59 5.58
C GLY A 89 4.07 11.50 4.43
N GLY A 90 4.13 12.80 4.70
CA GLY A 90 4.39 13.84 3.72
C GLY A 90 5.85 14.21 3.54
N VAL A 91 6.06 15.45 3.10
CA VAL A 91 7.38 16.03 2.87
C VAL A 91 8.19 16.07 4.17
N SER A 92 9.46 15.65 4.09
CA SER A 92 10.41 15.77 5.19
C SER A 92 11.79 16.13 4.68
N SER A 93 12.50 17.04 5.38
CA SER A 93 13.89 17.39 5.06
C SER A 93 14.85 16.19 5.20
N LEU A 94 14.47 15.17 5.96
CA LEU A 94 15.22 13.93 6.15
C LEU A 94 15.18 13.02 4.90
N VAL A 95 14.28 13.29 3.96
CA VAL A 95 14.19 12.61 2.66
C VAL A 95 14.32 13.67 1.55
N PRO A 96 15.55 14.16 1.27
CA PRO A 96 15.76 15.21 0.29
C PRO A 96 15.36 14.74 -1.11
N PRO A 97 15.00 15.67 -2.02
CA PRO A 97 14.74 15.35 -3.43
C PRO A 97 15.93 14.62 -4.05
N LEU A 98 15.62 13.73 -4.99
CA LEU A 98 16.63 13.06 -5.80
C LEU A 98 17.51 14.09 -6.56
N PRO A 99 18.79 13.78 -6.83
CA PRO A 99 19.65 14.64 -7.64
C PRO A 99 18.96 15.08 -8.94
N GLY A 100 19.00 16.37 -9.26
CA GLY A 100 18.28 16.93 -10.41
C GLY A 100 16.77 17.16 -10.19
N LYS A 101 16.27 17.02 -8.95
CA LYS A 101 14.86 17.25 -8.57
C LYS A 101 13.89 16.42 -9.41
N ILE A 102 14.24 15.14 -9.57
CA ILE A 102 13.54 14.18 -10.43
C ILE A 102 12.08 13.97 -10.03
N ASP A 103 11.72 14.18 -8.76
CA ASP A 103 10.33 14.10 -8.29
C ASP A 103 9.71 15.48 -8.01
N GLY A 104 10.32 16.54 -8.55
CA GLY A 104 10.00 17.92 -8.22
C GLY A 104 10.88 18.47 -7.09
N PRO A 105 10.56 19.66 -6.55
CA PRO A 105 11.36 20.33 -5.54
C PRO A 105 11.47 19.56 -4.21
N GLU A 106 10.53 18.64 -3.95
CA GLU A 106 10.42 17.87 -2.71
C GLU A 106 9.93 16.44 -3.02
N THR A 107 10.33 15.45 -2.21
CA THR A 107 10.02 14.01 -2.40
C THR A 107 8.58 13.62 -2.07
N GLY A 108 7.81 14.49 -1.40
CA GLY A 108 6.39 14.29 -1.14
C GLY A 108 6.01 13.20 -0.13
N GLY A 109 6.87 12.19 0.06
CA GLY A 109 6.56 11.01 0.86
C GLY A 109 5.40 10.19 0.27
N LEU A 110 4.91 9.21 1.04
CA LEU A 110 3.74 8.46 0.62
C LEU A 110 2.56 9.41 0.37
N ALA A 111 2.32 10.38 1.29
CA ALA A 111 1.16 11.29 1.31
C ALA A 111 0.93 12.12 0.04
N LYS A 112 1.93 12.19 -0.86
CA LYS A 112 1.79 12.91 -2.13
C LYS A 112 0.88 12.15 -3.09
N HIS A 113 -0.22 12.79 -3.46
CA HIS A 113 -1.23 12.27 -4.37
C HIS A 113 -0.67 11.83 -5.74
N GLY A 114 -1.25 10.77 -6.32
CA GLY A 114 -1.07 10.37 -7.72
C GLY A 114 -0.04 9.27 -8.01
N ARG A 115 0.59 8.65 -7.01
CA ARG A 115 1.48 7.49 -7.24
C ARG A 115 1.33 6.36 -6.22
N PHE A 116 1.11 6.66 -4.93
CA PHE A 116 1.05 5.64 -3.87
C PHE A 116 -0.18 5.73 -2.95
N GLU A 117 -0.65 6.94 -2.61
CA GLU A 117 -1.76 7.12 -1.65
C GLU A 117 -2.99 6.25 -1.91
N ASP A 118 -3.35 5.41 -0.93
CA ASP A 118 -4.50 4.50 -1.03
C ASP A 118 -5.27 4.21 0.27
N PHE A 119 -4.95 4.80 1.44
CA PHE A 119 -5.50 4.28 2.72
C PHE A 119 -6.09 5.25 3.74
N GLN A 120 -6.02 6.58 3.55
CA GLN A 120 -6.65 7.49 4.52
C GLN A 120 -8.10 7.87 4.20
N ASP A 121 -8.53 7.72 2.94
CA ASP A 121 -9.88 8.14 2.53
C ASP A 121 -10.96 7.07 2.76
N ILE A 122 -10.61 5.93 3.36
CA ILE A 122 -11.60 4.98 3.89
C ILE A 122 -12.13 5.57 5.21
N LEU A 123 -13.08 6.49 5.08
CA LEU A 123 -13.81 7.06 6.20
C LEU A 123 -14.52 5.92 6.95
N TYR A 124 -14.02 5.57 8.14
CA TYR A 124 -14.59 4.60 9.09
C TYR A 124 -16.10 4.65 9.27
N ASP A 125 -16.67 5.85 9.14
CA ASP A 125 -18.10 6.04 9.33
C ASP A 125 -18.90 5.35 8.21
N MET A 126 -18.30 5.22 7.02
CA MET A 126 -18.83 4.43 5.92
C MET A 126 -18.61 2.93 6.10
N ASP A 127 -17.53 2.53 6.78
CA ASP A 127 -17.28 1.12 7.13
C ASP A 127 -18.40 0.57 8.01
N LEU A 128 -18.94 1.35 8.95
CA LEU A 128 -20.05 0.91 9.81
C LEU A 128 -21.32 0.58 9.02
N LEU A 129 -21.63 1.35 7.98
CA LEU A 129 -22.81 1.10 7.14
C LEU A 129 -22.66 -0.20 6.35
N GLN A 130 -21.49 -0.40 5.74
CA GLN A 130 -21.23 -1.59 4.91
C GLN A 130 -21.08 -2.83 5.79
N LEU A 131 -20.42 -2.69 6.94
CA LEU A 131 -20.33 -3.72 7.97
C LEU A 131 -21.73 -4.09 8.47
N GLY A 132 -22.59 -3.12 8.75
CA GLY A 132 -23.98 -3.39 9.16
C GLY A 132 -24.82 -4.13 8.12
N LYS A 133 -24.46 -4.05 6.83
CA LYS A 133 -25.16 -4.73 5.72
C LYS A 133 -24.60 -6.11 5.40
N PHE A 134 -23.28 -6.25 5.44
CA PHE A 134 -22.57 -7.40 4.88
C PHE A 134 -21.66 -8.12 5.87
N GLY A 135 -21.45 -7.54 7.05
CA GLY A 135 -20.61 -8.10 8.09
C GLY A 135 -21.21 -9.34 8.72
N ASP A 136 -20.34 -10.21 9.20
CA ASP A 136 -20.73 -11.41 9.93
C ASP A 136 -20.98 -11.11 11.41
N ASN A 137 -21.74 -11.98 12.07
CA ASN A 137 -21.88 -11.94 13.53
C ASN A 137 -20.57 -12.37 14.19
N GLY A 138 -20.19 -11.66 15.25
CA GLY A 138 -18.95 -11.89 15.97
C GLY A 138 -19.14 -11.88 17.49
N PRO A 139 -18.03 -12.01 18.23
CA PRO A 139 -18.03 -11.93 19.69
C PRO A 139 -18.62 -10.61 20.23
N ASP A 140 -18.50 -9.54 19.45
CA ASP A 140 -18.97 -8.19 19.82
C ASP A 140 -20.43 -7.93 19.41
N GLY A 141 -21.12 -8.92 18.85
CA GLY A 141 -22.53 -8.85 18.46
C GLY A 141 -22.76 -9.04 16.95
N ASN A 142 -23.97 -8.69 16.52
CA ASN A 142 -24.37 -8.87 15.12
C ASN A 142 -23.63 -7.90 14.19
N ASN A 143 -23.22 -8.40 13.01
CA ASN A 143 -22.58 -7.60 11.96
C ASN A 143 -21.37 -6.80 12.50
N THR A 144 -20.46 -7.49 13.19
CA THR A 144 -19.26 -6.87 13.82
C THR A 144 -17.95 -7.36 13.23
N VAL A 145 -17.99 -8.35 12.35
CA VAL A 145 -16.82 -8.94 11.70
C VAL A 145 -16.80 -8.55 10.23
N PHE A 146 -15.70 -7.95 9.78
CA PHE A 146 -15.50 -7.66 8.37
C PHE A 146 -15.13 -8.95 7.63
N ASN A 147 -15.73 -9.10 6.46
CA ASN A 147 -15.45 -10.16 5.51
C ASN A 147 -15.21 -9.56 4.12
N VAL A 148 -14.96 -10.40 3.12
CA VAL A 148 -14.75 -9.95 1.73
C VAL A 148 -15.92 -9.12 1.20
N ALA A 149 -17.17 -9.49 1.51
CA ALA A 149 -18.36 -8.75 1.08
C ALA A 149 -18.42 -7.35 1.69
N THR A 150 -18.00 -7.21 2.95
CA THR A 150 -17.87 -5.92 3.61
C THR A 150 -16.83 -5.05 2.89
N MET A 151 -15.65 -5.60 2.59
CA MET A 151 -14.59 -4.87 1.87
C MET A 151 -15.02 -4.45 0.47
N ILE A 152 -15.74 -5.31 -0.26
CA ILE A 152 -16.34 -4.97 -1.56
C ILE A 152 -17.31 -3.79 -1.40
N GLY A 153 -18.22 -3.84 -0.42
CA GLY A 153 -19.20 -2.79 -0.18
C GLY A 153 -18.54 -1.45 0.18
N VAL A 154 -17.51 -1.47 1.01
CA VAL A 154 -16.70 -0.28 1.35
C VAL A 154 -16.05 0.31 0.10
N MET A 155 -15.35 -0.52 -0.67
CA MET A 155 -14.60 -0.06 -1.83
C MET A 155 -15.52 0.48 -2.93
N GLN A 156 -16.61 -0.24 -3.24
CA GLN A 156 -17.63 0.23 -4.20
C GLN A 156 -18.23 1.57 -3.78
N HIS A 157 -18.61 1.70 -2.51
CA HIS A 157 -19.20 2.91 -1.99
C HIS A 157 -18.24 4.09 -2.13
N ASN A 158 -16.99 3.93 -1.68
CA ASN A 158 -16.01 5.01 -1.70
C ASN A 158 -15.69 5.44 -3.13
N ILE A 159 -15.48 4.49 -4.05
CA ILE A 159 -15.23 4.81 -5.46
C ILE A 159 -16.38 5.60 -6.07
N ILE A 160 -17.64 5.21 -5.79
CA ILE A 160 -18.82 5.92 -6.31
C ILE A 160 -18.92 7.33 -5.73
N MET A 161 -18.71 7.48 -4.41
CA MET A 161 -18.79 8.78 -3.75
C MET A 161 -17.67 9.71 -4.18
N ASP A 162 -16.43 9.22 -4.25
CA ASP A 162 -15.26 9.99 -4.69
C ASP A 162 -15.38 10.38 -6.16
N GLN A 163 -15.85 9.46 -7.01
CA GLN A 163 -16.12 9.76 -8.42
C GLN A 163 -17.19 10.84 -8.56
N ALA A 164 -18.24 10.83 -7.73
CA ALA A 164 -19.29 11.86 -7.79
C ALA A 164 -18.83 13.21 -7.23
N ALA A 165 -17.96 13.21 -6.22
CA ALA A 165 -17.53 14.41 -5.50
C ALA A 165 -16.35 15.13 -6.16
N ASP A 166 -15.42 14.39 -6.80
CA ASP A 166 -14.19 14.93 -7.35
C ASP A 166 -14.19 14.91 -8.90
N PRO A 167 -14.30 16.07 -9.58
CA PRO A 167 -14.19 16.13 -11.04
C PRO A 167 -12.81 15.71 -11.57
N LYS A 168 -11.80 15.58 -10.71
CA LYS A 168 -10.45 15.10 -11.03
C LYS A 168 -10.18 13.69 -10.50
N PHE A 169 -11.21 12.95 -10.10
CA PHE A 169 -11.08 11.58 -9.60
C PHE A 169 -10.26 10.70 -10.56
N THR A 170 -9.26 10.00 -10.03
CA THR A 170 -8.47 9.00 -10.76
C THR A 170 -8.39 7.70 -9.99
N PHE A 171 -8.63 6.59 -10.68
CA PHE A 171 -8.56 5.23 -10.15
C PHE A 171 -7.84 4.30 -11.15
N PRO A 172 -6.54 4.55 -11.41
CA PRO A 172 -5.73 3.75 -12.34
C PRO A 172 -5.50 2.32 -11.82
N ALA A 173 -5.02 1.41 -12.67
CA ALA A 173 -4.90 -0.01 -12.34
C ALA A 173 -3.97 -0.28 -11.16
N ASN A 174 -2.88 0.49 -11.02
CA ASN A 174 -2.00 0.38 -9.86
C ASN A 174 -2.68 0.78 -8.54
N ARG A 175 -3.59 1.76 -8.59
CA ARG A 175 -4.41 2.20 -7.46
C ARG A 175 -5.45 1.15 -7.09
N VAL A 176 -6.14 0.59 -8.10
CA VAL A 176 -7.09 -0.52 -7.91
C VAL A 176 -6.41 -1.70 -7.21
N ALA A 177 -5.25 -2.11 -7.71
CA ALA A 177 -4.50 -3.25 -7.17
C ALA A 177 -4.00 -2.97 -5.74
N GLY A 178 -3.47 -1.76 -5.48
CA GLY A 178 -3.00 -1.34 -4.16
C GLY A 178 -4.13 -1.33 -3.13
N ALA A 179 -5.22 -0.62 -3.41
CA ALA A 179 -6.38 -0.53 -2.53
C ALA A 179 -7.00 -1.90 -2.25
N SER A 180 -7.16 -2.75 -3.28
CA SER A 180 -7.72 -4.10 -3.12
C SER A 180 -6.82 -4.99 -2.27
N ALA A 181 -5.50 -4.94 -2.47
CA ALA A 181 -4.55 -5.76 -1.73
C ALA A 181 -4.48 -5.43 -0.24
N ALA A 182 -4.64 -4.15 0.11
CA ALA A 182 -4.66 -3.76 1.51
C ALA A 182 -6.01 -3.98 2.19
N ALA A 183 -7.13 -3.81 1.48
CA ALA A 183 -8.43 -4.25 1.97
C ALA A 183 -8.41 -5.76 2.28
N ALA A 184 -7.81 -6.55 1.39
CA ALA A 184 -7.55 -7.97 1.62
C ALA A 184 -6.62 -8.22 2.81
N PHE A 185 -5.55 -7.42 2.99
CA PHE A 185 -4.66 -7.55 4.14
C PHE A 185 -5.36 -7.32 5.48
N PHE A 186 -6.30 -6.38 5.57
CA PHE A 186 -7.04 -6.16 6.82
C PHE A 186 -7.78 -7.42 7.26
N LEU A 187 -8.34 -8.20 6.33
CA LEU A 187 -9.01 -9.47 6.62
C LEU A 187 -8.10 -10.46 7.38
N GLU A 188 -6.79 -10.40 7.17
CA GLU A 188 -5.79 -11.23 7.84
C GLU A 188 -5.47 -10.77 9.28
N CYS A 189 -5.94 -9.58 9.67
CA CYS A 189 -5.67 -8.96 10.98
C CYS A 189 -6.72 -9.27 12.07
N GLN A 190 -7.54 -10.31 11.90
CA GLN A 190 -8.68 -10.62 12.80
C GLN A 190 -9.70 -9.48 12.80
N SER A 191 -10.27 -9.17 11.62
CA SER A 191 -11.05 -7.95 11.35
C SER A 191 -12.38 -7.81 12.10
N THR A 192 -12.40 -7.73 13.43
CA THR A 192 -13.57 -7.24 14.17
C THR A 192 -13.58 -5.72 14.21
N LEU A 193 -14.75 -5.12 14.41
CA LEU A 193 -14.90 -3.66 14.47
C LEU A 193 -13.98 -2.98 15.50
N PRO A 194 -13.84 -3.46 16.75
CA PRO A 194 -12.88 -2.89 17.70
C PRO A 194 -11.42 -3.00 17.22
N ILE A 195 -11.07 -4.10 16.56
CA ILE A 195 -9.72 -4.34 16.06
C ILE A 195 -9.38 -3.39 14.92
N ILE A 196 -10.25 -3.31 13.91
CA ILE A 196 -10.10 -2.38 12.79
C ILE A 196 -10.06 -0.94 13.30
N GLY A 197 -10.97 -0.57 14.21
CA GLY A 197 -10.96 0.76 14.85
C GLY A 197 -9.64 1.09 15.56
N SER A 198 -8.98 0.11 16.17
CA SER A 198 -7.68 0.32 16.82
C SER A 198 -6.58 0.66 15.81
N PHE A 199 -6.48 -0.13 14.72
CA PHE A 199 -5.45 0.09 13.70
C PHE A 199 -5.64 1.39 12.94
N LEU A 200 -6.88 1.63 12.57
CA LEU A 200 -7.18 2.63 11.60
C LEU A 200 -7.44 3.97 12.38
N ARG A 201 -8.30 4.04 13.40
CA ARG A 201 -8.57 5.33 14.12
C ARG A 201 -7.48 5.69 15.11
N ASN A 202 -7.14 4.74 15.98
CA ASN A 202 -6.22 5.00 17.09
C ASN A 202 -4.76 4.86 16.65
N GLN A 203 -4.52 4.22 15.50
CA GLN A 203 -3.19 3.88 15.01
C GLN A 203 -2.38 3.13 16.08
N THR A 204 -3.07 2.18 16.75
CA THR A 204 -2.55 1.34 17.83
C THR A 204 -2.85 -0.12 17.55
N PHE A 205 -2.01 -1.02 18.06
CA PHE A 205 -2.39 -2.44 18.15
C PHE A 205 -3.49 -2.62 19.22
N PRO A 206 -4.51 -3.48 19.00
CA PRO A 206 -5.49 -3.79 20.01
C PRO A 206 -4.86 -4.47 21.23
N ALA A 207 -5.46 -4.32 22.41
CA ALA A 207 -5.00 -5.01 23.61
C ALA A 207 -5.14 -6.53 23.47
N ASN A 208 -4.13 -7.29 23.93
CA ASN A 208 -4.09 -8.75 23.82
C ASN A 208 -4.26 -9.30 22.40
N TRP A 209 -3.89 -8.52 21.39
CA TRP A 209 -3.92 -8.95 20.00
C TRP A 209 -2.69 -9.80 19.67
N PHE A 210 -2.86 -10.73 18.73
CA PHE A 210 -1.79 -11.60 18.26
C PHE A 210 -1.65 -11.44 16.75
N ARG A 211 -0.41 -11.34 16.26
CA ARG A 211 -0.14 -11.41 14.82
C ARG A 211 -0.59 -12.76 14.26
N ALA A 212 -0.75 -12.85 12.94
CA ALA A 212 -1.06 -14.12 12.28
C ALA A 212 -0.08 -15.23 12.70
N GLY A 213 -0.59 -16.44 12.93
CA GLY A 213 0.22 -17.59 13.39
C GLY A 213 1.08 -18.23 12.30
N ALA A 214 0.98 -17.75 11.06
CA ALA A 214 1.78 -18.13 9.92
C ALA A 214 2.01 -16.90 9.01
N PRO A 215 3.04 -16.92 8.15
CA PRO A 215 3.31 -15.79 7.26
C PRO A 215 2.15 -15.49 6.30
N VAL A 216 1.74 -14.22 6.25
CA VAL A 216 0.76 -13.70 5.30
C VAL A 216 1.48 -13.48 3.96
N THR A 217 1.35 -14.46 3.07
CA THR A 217 1.98 -14.46 1.73
C THR A 217 1.04 -13.93 0.65
N SER A 218 1.57 -13.66 -0.54
CA SER A 218 0.74 -13.30 -1.70
C SER A 218 -0.30 -14.38 -2.07
N ALA A 219 -0.04 -15.65 -1.74
CA ALA A 219 -0.99 -16.74 -1.94
C ALA A 219 -2.18 -16.70 -0.96
N VAL A 220 -2.00 -16.10 0.22
CA VAL A 220 -3.07 -15.90 1.22
C VAL A 220 -3.92 -14.68 0.84
N VAL A 221 -3.28 -13.56 0.53
CA VAL A 221 -3.98 -12.28 0.23
C VAL A 221 -4.60 -12.30 -1.17
N GLY A 222 -3.97 -12.96 -2.14
CA GLY A 222 -4.34 -12.93 -3.55
C GLY A 222 -5.81 -13.29 -3.88
N PRO A 223 -6.38 -14.38 -3.33
CA PRO A 223 -7.78 -14.72 -3.54
C PRO A 223 -8.76 -13.65 -3.05
N HIS A 224 -8.49 -13.02 -1.90
CA HIS A 224 -9.30 -11.91 -1.38
C HIS A 224 -9.19 -10.68 -2.29
N THR A 225 -7.97 -10.33 -2.71
CA THR A 225 -7.74 -9.23 -3.67
C THR A 225 -8.53 -9.46 -4.97
N ALA A 226 -8.43 -10.65 -5.56
CA ALA A 226 -9.10 -10.97 -6.82
C ALA A 226 -10.64 -10.94 -6.69
N ALA A 227 -11.19 -11.36 -5.55
CA ALA A 227 -12.61 -11.28 -5.27
C ALA A 227 -13.10 -9.83 -5.17
N ILE A 228 -12.31 -8.96 -4.55
CA ILE A 228 -12.60 -7.52 -4.44
C ILE A 228 -12.55 -6.87 -5.84
N GLU A 229 -11.47 -7.10 -6.59
CA GLU A 229 -11.26 -6.55 -7.93
C GLU A 229 -12.37 -6.95 -8.91
N ALA A 230 -12.80 -8.22 -8.87
CA ALA A 230 -13.87 -8.74 -9.73
C ALA A 230 -15.25 -8.11 -9.45
N ALA A 231 -15.44 -7.54 -8.26
CA ALA A 231 -16.70 -6.92 -7.85
C ALA A 231 -16.73 -5.41 -8.06
N LEU A 232 -15.64 -4.79 -8.55
CA LEU A 232 -15.59 -3.34 -8.73
C LEU A 232 -16.59 -2.88 -9.81
N PRO A 233 -17.22 -1.70 -9.62
CA PRO A 233 -18.33 -1.27 -10.47
C PRO A 233 -17.87 -0.77 -11.84
N PHE A 234 -16.60 -0.36 -11.95
CA PHE A 234 -16.01 0.18 -13.18
C PHE A 234 -14.56 -0.34 -13.32
N PRO A 235 -14.05 -0.47 -14.56
CA PRO A 235 -12.62 -0.76 -14.78
C PRO A 235 -11.75 0.44 -14.33
N PRO A 236 -10.42 0.28 -14.26
CA PRO A 236 -9.51 1.39 -14.02
C PRO A 236 -9.79 2.59 -14.95
N GLY A 237 -9.74 3.80 -14.42
CA GLY A 237 -10.22 4.99 -15.13
C GLY A 237 -10.13 6.28 -14.34
N ARG A 238 -10.77 7.33 -14.87
CA ARG A 238 -10.78 8.67 -14.28
C ARG A 238 -12.01 9.47 -14.70
N ASN A 239 -12.32 10.52 -13.97
CA ASN A 239 -13.22 11.55 -14.47
C ASN A 239 -12.55 12.38 -15.57
N ASN A 240 -13.25 12.57 -16.69
CA ASN A 240 -12.82 13.51 -17.74
C ASN A 240 -13.08 14.96 -17.31
N ALA A 241 -12.75 15.93 -18.18
CA ALA A 241 -12.93 17.36 -17.89
C ALA A 241 -14.38 17.78 -17.58
N GLN A 242 -15.36 16.95 -17.92
CA GLN A 242 -16.77 17.14 -17.66
C GLN A 242 -17.27 16.41 -16.39
N GLY A 243 -16.37 15.77 -15.63
CA GLY A 243 -16.72 14.99 -14.45
C GLY A 243 -17.37 13.64 -14.76
N VAL A 244 -17.29 13.17 -16.00
CA VAL A 244 -17.83 11.86 -16.41
C VAL A 244 -16.73 10.82 -16.34
N TYR A 245 -17.00 9.70 -15.68
CA TYR A 245 -16.05 8.59 -15.58
C TYR A 245 -15.79 7.97 -16.95
N VAL A 246 -14.51 7.85 -17.31
CA VAL A 246 -14.03 7.21 -18.52
C VAL A 246 -12.97 6.17 -18.15
N ALA A 247 -13.05 4.99 -18.78
CA ALA A 247 -12.04 3.96 -18.61
C ALA A 247 -10.69 4.42 -19.17
N ASP A 248 -9.61 4.05 -18.48
CA ASP A 248 -8.27 4.34 -18.93
C ASP A 248 -7.89 3.47 -20.14
N PRO A 249 -7.05 3.98 -21.07
CA PRO A 249 -6.55 3.18 -22.17
C PRO A 249 -5.80 1.95 -21.65
N LEU A 250 -6.10 0.78 -22.21
CA LEU A 250 -5.39 -0.44 -21.89
C LEU A 250 -3.89 -0.30 -22.23
N PRO A 251 -2.99 -0.90 -21.43
CA PRO A 251 -1.58 -0.94 -21.75
C PRO A 251 -1.33 -1.82 -23.00
N PRO A 252 -0.15 -1.75 -23.63
CA PRO A 252 0.19 -2.62 -24.74
C PRO A 252 0.12 -4.10 -24.35
N ALA A 253 -0.30 -4.96 -25.28
CA ALA A 253 -0.14 -6.40 -25.10
C ALA A 253 1.37 -6.75 -24.92
N PRO A 254 1.73 -7.70 -24.06
CA PRO A 254 0.86 -8.60 -23.28
C PRO A 254 0.36 -8.05 -21.92
N PHE A 255 0.66 -6.80 -21.56
CA PHE A 255 0.36 -6.25 -20.24
C PHE A 255 -1.13 -5.98 -19.98
N ASN A 256 -1.97 -5.97 -21.02
CA ASN A 256 -3.43 -5.83 -20.90
C ASN A 256 -4.17 -7.14 -20.57
N SER A 257 -3.45 -8.23 -20.35
CA SER A 257 -4.01 -9.58 -20.11
C SER A 257 -4.66 -9.74 -18.74
N SER A 258 -4.26 -8.95 -17.74
CA SER A 258 -4.78 -9.01 -16.38
C SER A 258 -4.56 -7.68 -15.66
N LEU A 259 -5.33 -7.42 -14.62
CA LEU A 259 -5.17 -6.23 -13.79
C LEU A 259 -3.80 -6.19 -13.10
N GLY A 260 -3.26 -7.34 -12.70
CA GLY A 260 -1.91 -7.43 -12.13
C GLY A 260 -0.81 -7.02 -13.12
N CYS A 261 -0.87 -7.50 -14.38
CA CYS A 261 0.08 -7.07 -15.40
C CYS A 261 -0.10 -5.60 -15.80
N TRP A 262 -1.34 -5.10 -15.82
CA TRP A 262 -1.62 -3.68 -16.07
C TRP A 262 -1.06 -2.80 -14.95
N SER A 263 -1.34 -3.14 -13.69
CA SER A 263 -0.78 -2.46 -12.52
C SER A 263 0.76 -2.42 -12.58
N TYR A 264 1.41 -3.52 -12.94
CA TYR A 264 2.86 -3.55 -13.09
C TYR A 264 3.39 -2.65 -14.23
N TRP A 265 2.69 -2.60 -15.37
CA TRP A 265 3.01 -1.64 -16.43
C TRP A 265 2.88 -0.19 -15.94
N GLU A 266 1.81 0.14 -15.23
CA GLU A 266 1.60 1.48 -14.69
C GLU A 266 2.60 1.86 -13.60
N GLN A 267 3.06 0.91 -12.79
CA GLN A 267 4.14 1.16 -11.83
C GLN A 267 5.43 1.60 -12.54
N ALA A 268 5.78 0.94 -13.66
CA ALA A 268 6.90 1.38 -14.50
C ALA A 268 6.63 2.73 -15.18
N ALA A 269 5.38 3.02 -15.54
CA ALA A 269 4.90 4.29 -16.08
C ALA A 269 4.84 5.42 -15.04
N ASN A 270 4.79 5.10 -13.75
CA ASN A 270 4.79 6.07 -12.65
C ASN A 270 6.19 6.24 -12.04
N THR A 271 7.12 5.34 -12.34
CA THR A 271 8.51 5.43 -11.91
C THR A 271 9.28 6.37 -12.85
N PRO A 272 9.97 7.41 -12.35
CA PRO A 272 10.63 8.40 -13.20
C PRO A 272 11.67 7.80 -14.16
N ALA A 273 11.52 8.06 -15.46
CA ALA A 273 12.37 7.48 -16.52
C ALA A 273 13.86 7.81 -16.42
N VAL A 274 14.18 8.93 -15.76
CA VAL A 274 15.55 9.38 -15.47
C VAL A 274 16.28 8.45 -14.49
N LEU A 275 15.57 7.64 -13.71
CA LEU A 275 16.18 6.60 -12.87
C LEU A 275 16.96 5.57 -13.70
N ARG A 276 16.67 5.43 -15.00
CA ARG A 276 17.44 4.60 -15.94
C ARG A 276 18.89 5.05 -16.15
N ASN A 277 19.15 6.35 -15.96
CA ASN A 277 20.44 6.98 -16.26
C ASN A 277 21.29 7.19 -15.01
N THR A 278 20.89 6.60 -13.88
CA THR A 278 21.65 6.66 -12.63
C THR A 278 22.96 5.90 -12.76
N THR A 279 23.96 6.24 -11.95
CA THR A 279 25.29 5.63 -11.96
C THR A 279 25.74 5.26 -10.54
N GLY A 280 26.81 4.46 -10.44
CA GLY A 280 27.40 4.06 -9.16
C GLY A 280 26.40 3.37 -8.23
N ILE A 281 26.44 3.70 -6.93
CA ILE A 281 25.55 3.12 -5.92
C ILE A 281 24.08 3.45 -6.17
N PHE A 282 23.77 4.62 -6.75
CA PHE A 282 22.38 4.98 -7.06
C PHE A 282 21.77 3.99 -8.05
N LYS A 283 22.52 3.64 -9.10
CA LYS A 283 22.11 2.62 -10.07
C LYS A 283 21.89 1.26 -9.43
N GLN A 284 22.81 0.83 -8.57
CA GLN A 284 22.72 -0.46 -7.89
C GLN A 284 21.44 -0.55 -7.03
N ASN A 285 21.13 0.51 -6.28
CA ASN A 285 19.91 0.58 -5.48
C ASN A 285 18.65 0.57 -6.35
N VAL A 286 18.61 1.36 -7.43
CA VAL A 286 17.47 1.38 -8.36
C VAL A 286 17.26 0.01 -9.02
N ASP A 287 18.32 -0.63 -9.49
CA ASP A 287 18.23 -1.94 -10.14
C ASP A 287 17.78 -3.03 -9.15
N PHE A 288 18.28 -2.99 -7.91
CA PHE A 288 17.83 -3.87 -6.84
C PHE A 288 16.32 -3.71 -6.55
N LEU A 289 15.86 -2.48 -6.33
CA LEU A 289 14.45 -2.22 -6.02
C LEU A 289 13.53 -2.62 -7.17
N ARG A 290 13.95 -2.38 -8.42
CA ARG A 290 13.20 -2.83 -9.61
C ARG A 290 13.15 -4.36 -9.70
N GLN A 291 14.19 -5.06 -9.24
CA GLN A 291 14.18 -6.52 -9.21
C GLN A 291 13.15 -7.03 -8.18
N ILE A 292 13.04 -6.38 -7.03
CA ILE A 292 12.03 -6.69 -6.01
C ILE A 292 10.62 -6.32 -6.49
N GLN A 293 10.41 -5.16 -7.12
CA GLN A 293 9.12 -4.80 -7.70
C GLN A 293 8.64 -5.86 -8.71
N PHE A 294 9.54 -6.36 -9.56
CA PHE A 294 9.24 -7.39 -10.55
C PHE A 294 8.82 -8.74 -9.94
N THR A 295 9.24 -9.07 -8.70
CA THR A 295 8.84 -10.36 -8.10
C THR A 295 7.34 -10.51 -7.90
N ALA A 296 6.58 -9.41 -7.86
CA ALA A 296 5.12 -9.45 -7.74
C ALA A 296 4.43 -10.10 -8.95
N VAL A 297 5.05 -10.03 -10.14
CA VAL A 297 4.49 -10.57 -11.39
C VAL A 297 5.33 -11.69 -11.99
N LYS A 298 6.46 -12.02 -11.37
CA LYS A 298 7.38 -13.04 -11.85
C LYS A 298 6.68 -14.39 -11.99
N GLY A 299 6.87 -15.04 -13.13
CA GLY A 299 6.22 -16.30 -13.48
C GLY A 299 4.83 -16.16 -14.11
N ASN A 300 4.28 -14.94 -14.23
CA ASN A 300 3.11 -14.70 -15.08
C ASN A 300 3.56 -14.52 -16.54
N PRO A 301 3.24 -15.44 -17.47
CA PRO A 301 3.78 -15.41 -18.83
C PRO A 301 3.48 -14.12 -19.61
N ALA A 302 2.43 -13.39 -19.21
CA ALA A 302 2.03 -12.16 -19.88
C ALA A 302 2.76 -10.90 -19.36
N CYS A 303 3.51 -10.99 -18.27
CA CYS A 303 4.31 -9.87 -17.77
C CYS A 303 5.60 -10.31 -17.05
N ASP A 304 6.13 -11.50 -17.37
CA ASP A 304 7.40 -12.05 -16.85
C ASP A 304 8.64 -11.38 -17.50
N GLN A 305 8.55 -10.08 -17.77
CA GLN A 305 9.64 -9.26 -18.24
C GLN A 305 9.83 -8.09 -17.28
N GLN A 306 11.08 -7.92 -16.83
CA GLN A 306 11.42 -6.76 -16.02
C GLN A 306 11.35 -5.47 -16.86
N LEU A 307 10.50 -4.53 -16.45
CA LEU A 307 10.32 -3.24 -17.13
C LEU A 307 11.34 -2.23 -16.65
N LEU A 308 11.77 -1.36 -17.58
CA LEU A 308 12.53 -0.16 -17.25
C LEU A 308 11.56 0.97 -16.88
N PRO A 309 11.93 1.91 -15.99
CA PRO A 309 11.15 3.11 -15.74
C PRO A 309 10.91 3.90 -17.03
N PHE A 310 9.68 4.28 -17.30
CA PHE A 310 9.33 5.12 -18.45
C PHE A 310 8.33 6.22 -18.09
N GLY A 311 8.15 6.47 -16.79
CA GLY A 311 7.32 7.56 -16.30
C GLY A 311 7.95 8.94 -16.44
N PRO A 312 7.13 9.99 -16.27
CA PRO A 312 7.61 11.36 -16.35
C PRO A 312 8.74 11.59 -15.34
N ALA A 313 9.81 12.24 -15.78
CA ALA A 313 10.64 13.02 -14.85
C ALA A 313 9.74 14.16 -14.34
N GLY A 314 9.81 14.45 -13.05
CA GLY A 314 8.84 15.25 -12.29
C GLY A 314 8.35 16.54 -12.95
N VAL A 315 7.15 16.95 -12.52
CA VAL A 315 6.58 18.29 -12.72
C VAL A 315 7.45 19.37 -12.07
#